data_AF-A0A1F5QA04-F1
#
_entry.id   AF-A0A1F5QA04-F1
#
_cell.length_a   1.000
_cell.length_b   1.000
_cell.length_c   1.000
_cell.angle_alpha   90.00
_cell.angle_beta   90.00
_cell.angle_gamma   90.00
#
_symmetry.space_group_name_H-M   'P 1'
#
loop_
_entity.id
_entity.type
_entity.pdbx_description
1 polymer ?
#
loop_
_entity_poly.entity_id
_entity_poly.type
_entity_poly.pdbx_seq_one_letter_code
_entity_poly.pdbx_strand_id
1 'polypeptide(L)'
;MISQIDKFLRAELKLGLHPQKIILRKLSQGIDFLGYVILPYHRVLRTKTKRRMFRKVNEKVRDWESGQTSRKSLEQALQSYFGMLKPCRAWRSKQELKLKRMLDTGS
;
A
#
# COMPACT_ATOMS: atom_id res chain seq x y z
N MET A 1 22.09 2.69 22.10
CA MET A 1 21.07 3.29 21.20
C MET A 1 19.65 3.02 21.69
N ILE A 2 19.16 1.78 21.75
CA ILE A 2 17.79 1.50 22.28
C ILE A 2 17.64 1.94 23.74
N SER A 3 18.66 1.73 24.58
CA SER A 3 18.68 2.15 25.98
C SER A 3 18.55 3.67 26.18
N GLN A 4 19.07 4.46 25.24
CA GLN A 4 18.96 5.92 25.29
C GLN A 4 17.55 6.39 24.93
N ILE A 5 16.93 5.76 23.94
CA ILE A 5 15.53 6.02 23.55
C ILE A 5 14.58 5.62 24.68
N ASP A 6 14.76 4.44 25.28
CA ASP A 6 13.92 3.99 26.40
C ASP A 6 14.05 4.92 27.62
N LYS A 7 15.27 5.37 27.93
CA LYS A 7 15.50 6.34 29.02
C LYS A 7 14.74 7.64 28.79
N PHE A 8 14.85 8.20 27.58
CA PHE A 8 14.13 9.42 27.21
C PHE A 8 12.60 9.23 27.28
N LEU A 9 12.09 8.14 26.70
CA LEU A 9 10.66 7.84 26.70
C LEU A 9 10.11 7.70 28.13
N ARG A 10 10.85 7.07 29.04
CA ARG A 10 10.42 6.92 30.45
C ARG A 10 10.51 8.21 31.24
N ALA A 11 11.61 8.96 31.11
CA ALA A 11 11.86 10.15 31.91
C ALA A 11 10.99 11.34 31.49
N GLU A 12 10.90 11.61 30.19
CA GLU A 12 10.26 12.82 29.67
C GLU A 12 8.80 12.57 29.26
N LEU A 13 8.51 11.38 28.71
CA LEU A 13 7.21 11.09 28.10
C LEU A 13 6.38 10.07 28.91
N LYS A 14 6.94 9.49 29.97
CA LYS A 14 6.32 8.43 30.80
C LYS A 14 5.83 7.23 29.97
N LEU A 15 6.51 6.92 28.87
CA LEU A 15 6.24 5.79 27.99
C LEU A 15 7.31 4.70 28.14
N GLY A 16 6.92 3.43 28.02
CA GLY A 16 7.83 2.29 28.02
C GLY A 16 7.86 1.57 26.67
N LEU A 17 9.05 1.16 26.22
CA LEU A 17 9.17 0.31 25.03
C LEU A 17 8.77 -1.13 25.35
N HIS A 18 7.89 -1.69 24.54
CA HIS A 18 7.46 -3.08 24.69
C HIS A 18 8.49 -4.04 24.08
N PRO A 19 9.07 -4.99 24.84
CA PRO A 19 10.20 -5.80 24.38
C PRO A 19 9.87 -6.64 23.13
N GLN A 20 8.63 -7.13 23.01
CA GLN A 20 8.20 -7.94 21.87
C GLN A 20 7.83 -7.12 20.62
N LYS A 21 7.76 -5.79 20.72
CA LYS A 21 7.45 -4.89 19.59
C LYS A 21 8.68 -4.18 19.04
N ILE A 22 9.87 -4.48 19.59
CA ILE A 22 11.14 -4.02 19.06
C ILE A 22 11.60 -5.04 18.02
N ILE A 23 11.76 -4.58 16.79
CA ILE A 23 12.13 -5.43 15.66
C ILE A 23 13.48 -4.94 15.11
N LEU A 24 14.54 -5.72 15.35
CA LEU A 24 15.87 -5.48 14.79
C LEU A 24 16.07 -6.40 13.59
N ARG A 25 16.27 -5.79 12.42
CA ARG A 25 16.37 -6.50 11.13
C ARG A 25 17.40 -5.84 10.24
N LYS A 26 17.93 -6.61 9.29
CA LYS A 26 18.81 -6.07 8.26
C LYS A 26 18.01 -5.14 7.35
N LEU A 27 18.59 -4.02 6.93
CA LEU A 27 17.94 -3.07 6.01
C LEU A 27 17.49 -3.75 4.71
N SER A 28 18.26 -4.75 4.24
CA SER A 28 17.93 -5.55 3.05
C SER A 28 16.63 -6.36 3.18
N GLN A 29 16.18 -6.67 4.39
CA GLN A 29 14.91 -7.37 4.63
C GLN A 29 13.69 -6.43 4.49
N GLY A 30 13.94 -5.12 4.48
CA GLY A 30 12.91 -4.09 4.39
C GLY A 30 12.12 -3.88 5.68
N ILE A 31 11.44 -2.73 5.74
CA ILE A 31 10.67 -2.29 6.90
C ILE A 31 9.21 -2.08 6.49
N ASP A 32 8.29 -2.74 7.17
CA ASP A 32 6.85 -2.49 7.02
C ASP A 32 6.54 -1.09 7.57
N PHE A 33 6.06 -0.19 6.70
CA PHE A 33 5.70 1.18 7.09
C PHE A 33 4.51 1.70 6.27
N LEU A 34 3.44 2.13 6.95
CA LEU A 34 2.24 2.75 6.35
C LEU A 34 1.64 2.00 5.14
N GLY A 35 1.66 0.67 5.17
CA GLY A 35 1.11 -0.18 4.10
C GLY A 35 2.08 -0.47 2.95
N TYR A 36 3.33 -0.03 3.08
CA TYR A 36 4.44 -0.34 2.19
C TYR A 36 5.49 -1.18 2.91
N VAL A 37 6.34 -1.84 2.13
CA VAL A 37 7.63 -2.35 2.57
C VAL A 37 8.69 -1.42 1.98
N ILE A 38 9.43 -0.73 2.85
CA ILE A 38 10.53 0.16 2.48
C ILE A 38 11.79 -0.69 2.39
N LEU A 39 12.43 -0.69 1.22
CA LEU A 39 13.70 -1.34 0.92
C LEU A 39 14.74 -0.26 0.62
N PRO A 40 16.05 -0.55 0.70
CA PRO A 40 17.10 0.49 0.59
C PRO A 40 16.97 1.39 -0.65
N TYR A 41 16.56 0.82 -1.78
CA TYR A 41 16.49 1.53 -3.07
C TYR A 41 15.07 1.60 -3.68
N HIS A 42 14.08 1.01 -3.03
CA HIS A 42 12.74 0.93 -3.58
C HIS A 42 11.68 0.80 -2.47
N ARG A 43 10.44 1.13 -2.80
CA ARG A 43 9.28 0.94 -1.92
C ARG A 43 8.33 0.01 -2.63
N VAL A 44 7.76 -0.96 -1.95
CA VAL A 44 6.76 -1.85 -2.54
C VAL A 44 5.50 -1.84 -1.72
N LEU A 45 4.35 -2.00 -2.36
CA LEU A 45 3.09 -2.11 -1.65
C LEU A 45 3.07 -3.44 -0.89
N ARG A 46 2.64 -3.45 0.37
CA ARG A 46 2.53 -4.69 1.15
C ARG A 46 1.59 -5.66 0.44
N THR A 47 1.94 -6.95 0.40
CA THR A 47 1.20 -7.98 -0.33
C THR A 47 -0.30 -8.00 0.01
N LYS A 48 -0.67 -7.87 1.28
CA LYS A 48 -2.07 -7.82 1.73
C LYS A 48 -2.82 -6.63 1.13
N THR A 49 -2.19 -5.45 1.12
CA THR A 49 -2.75 -4.22 0.52
C THR A 49 -2.90 -4.38 -0.98
N LYS A 50 -1.89 -4.94 -1.67
CA LYS A 50 -1.94 -5.25 -3.11
C LYS A 50 -3.12 -6.15 -3.44
N ARG A 51 -3.28 -7.28 -2.72
CA ARG A 51 -4.39 -8.23 -2.93
C ARG A 51 -5.75 -7.56 -2.70
N ARG A 52 -5.91 -6.79 -1.62
CA ARG A 52 -7.17 -6.06 -1.33
C ARG A 52 -7.51 -5.05 -2.42
N MET A 53 -6.51 -4.31 -2.92
CA MET A 53 -6.69 -3.36 -4.02
C MET A 53 -7.25 -4.06 -5.27
N PHE A 54 -6.62 -5.14 -5.72
CA PHE A 54 -7.08 -5.85 -6.92
C PHE A 54 -8.48 -6.43 -6.76
N ARG A 55 -8.78 -7.00 -5.59
CA ARG A 55 -10.13 -7.50 -5.28
C ARG A 55 -11.19 -6.40 -5.41
N LYS A 56 -10.95 -5.24 -4.79
CA LYS A 56 -11.87 -4.10 -4.85
C LYS A 56 -12.05 -3.52 -6.25
N VAL A 57 -11.01 -3.53 -7.07
CA VAL A 57 -11.11 -3.12 -8.48
C VAL A 57 -11.99 -4.11 -9.24
N ASN A 58 -11.81 -5.42 -9.04
CA ASN A 58 -12.66 -6.43 -9.69
C ASN A 58 -14.13 -6.31 -9.27
N GLU A 59 -14.40 -6.08 -7.98
CA GLU A 59 -15.76 -5.83 -7.48
C GLU A 59 -16.38 -4.62 -8.19
N LYS A 60 -15.69 -3.47 -8.22
CA LYS A 60 -16.20 -2.26 -8.89
C LYS A 60 -16.40 -2.40 -10.39
N VAL A 61 -15.60 -3.22 -11.07
CA VAL A 61 -15.80 -3.52 -12.50
C VAL A 61 -17.08 -4.31 -12.69
N ARG A 62 -17.32 -5.36 -11.90
CA ARG A 62 -18.58 -6.13 -11.96
C ARG A 62 -19.81 -5.29 -11.63
N ASP A 63 -19.70 -4.42 -10.63
CA ASP A 63 -20.78 -3.50 -10.26
C ASP A 63 -21.08 -2.52 -11.41
N TRP A 64 -20.08 -2.15 -12.21
CA TRP A 64 -20.25 -1.28 -13.37
C TRP A 64 -20.85 -2.03 -14.56
N GLU A 65 -20.35 -3.23 -14.87
CA GLU A 65 -20.87 -4.11 -15.93
C GLU A 65 -22.34 -4.49 -15.69
N SER A 66 -22.74 -4.67 -14.43
CA SER A 66 -24.13 -4.94 -14.03
C SER A 66 -25.02 -3.70 -13.93
N GLY A 67 -24.49 -2.51 -14.25
CA GLY A 67 -25.23 -1.24 -14.22
C GLY A 67 -25.50 -0.67 -12.81
N GLN A 68 -24.93 -1.27 -11.76
CA GLN A 68 -25.15 -0.86 -10.36
C GLN A 68 -24.30 0.36 -9.96
N THR A 69 -23.22 0.65 -10.69
CA THR A 69 -22.37 1.82 -10.43
C THR A 69 -22.01 2.57 -11.71
N SER A 70 -21.69 3.85 -11.57
CA SER A 70 -21.30 4.70 -12.70
C SER A 70 -19.82 4.52 -13.06
N ARG A 71 -19.48 4.77 -14.32
CA ARG A 71 -18.08 4.84 -14.79
C ARG A 71 -17.23 5.80 -13.96
N LYS A 72 -17.81 6.94 -13.53
CA LYS A 72 -17.14 7.93 -12.67
C LYS A 72 -16.71 7.34 -11.32
N SER A 73 -17.54 6.49 -10.71
CA SER A 73 -17.24 5.79 -9.45
C SER A 73 -16.09 4.79 -9.58
N LEU A 74 -15.98 4.12 -10.74
CA LEU A 74 -14.84 3.25 -11.06
C LEU A 74 -13.56 4.07 -11.26
N GLU A 75 -13.62 5.15 -12.04
CA GLU A 75 -12.48 6.02 -12.32
C GLU A 75 -11.90 6.66 -11.04
N GLN A 76 -12.76 7.15 -10.14
CA GLN A 76 -12.32 7.70 -8.85
C GLN A 76 -11.56 6.68 -8.01
N ALA A 77 -12.04 5.42 -7.97
CA ALA A 77 -11.36 4.36 -7.24
C ALA A 77 -9.98 4.04 -7.86
N LEU A 78 -9.90 4.01 -9.19
CA LEU A 78 -8.64 3.80 -9.91
C LEU A 78 -7.64 4.94 -9.63
N GLN A 79 -8.08 6.20 -9.64
CA GLN A 79 -7.20 7.33 -9.33
C GLN A 79 -6.64 7.29 -7.91
N SER A 80 -7.46 6.90 -6.94
CA SER A 80 -7.00 6.69 -5.56
C SER A 80 -5.88 5.63 -5.50
N TYR A 81 -6.06 4.49 -6.17
CA TYR A 81 -5.05 3.43 -6.21
C TYR A 81 -3.80 3.81 -7.01
N PHE A 82 -3.94 4.58 -8.10
CA PHE A 82 -2.78 5.12 -8.82
C PHE A 82 -1.92 6.03 -7.95
N GLY A 83 -2.55 6.85 -7.10
CA GLY A 83 -1.86 7.65 -6.09
C GLY A 83 -1.00 6.79 -5.17
N MET A 84 -1.55 5.67 -4.67
CA MET A 84 -0.81 4.73 -3.81
C MET A 84 0.32 3.98 -4.54
N LEU A 85 0.20 3.76 -5.85
CA LEU A 85 1.23 3.05 -6.62
C LEU A 85 2.37 3.97 -7.10
N LYS A 86 2.15 5.29 -7.15
CA LYS A 86 3.15 6.29 -7.56
C LYS A 86 4.50 6.16 -6.82
N PRO A 87 4.54 6.01 -5.48
CA PRO A 87 5.79 5.96 -4.74
C PRO A 87 6.56 4.65 -4.89
N CYS A 88 5.90 3.58 -5.37
CA CYS A 88 6.46 2.23 -5.36
C CYS A 88 7.47 1.94 -6.47
N ARG A 89 7.67 2.87 -7.44
CA ARG A 89 8.32 2.57 -8.73
C ARG A 89 7.85 1.23 -9.35
N ALA A 90 6.64 0.78 -9.00
CA ALA A 90 6.09 -0.52 -9.32
C ALA A 90 5.48 -0.46 -10.72
N TRP A 91 6.37 -0.42 -11.72
CA TRP A 91 6.03 -0.22 -13.12
C TRP A 91 5.09 -1.33 -13.64
N ARG A 92 5.32 -2.59 -13.23
CA ARG A 92 4.46 -3.74 -13.55
C ARG A 92 3.02 -3.62 -13.00
N SER A 93 2.85 -3.23 -11.73
CA SER A 93 1.51 -3.04 -11.15
C SER A 93 0.77 -1.86 -11.80
N LYS A 94 1.51 -0.82 -12.23
CA LYS A 94 0.96 0.26 -13.05
C LYS A 94 0.46 -0.26 -14.39
N GLN A 95 1.21 -1.14 -15.06
CA GLN A 95 0.79 -1.74 -16.33
C GLN A 95 -0.45 -2.62 -16.20
N GLU A 96 -0.57 -3.41 -15.15
CA GLU A 96 -1.72 -4.28 -14.90
C GLU A 96 -3.01 -3.48 -14.62
N LEU A 97 -2.89 -2.36 -13.89
CA LEU A 97 -4.02 -1.43 -13.68
C LEU A 97 -4.34 -0.63 -14.96
N LYS A 98 -3.32 -0.32 -15.77
CA LYS A 98 -3.48 0.32 -17.09
C LYS A 98 -4.13 -0.65 -18.10
N LEU A 99 -3.81 -1.94 -18.04
CA LEU A 99 -4.41 -2.99 -18.86
C LEU A 99 -5.91 -3.10 -18.61
N LYS A 100 -6.34 -3.04 -17.34
CA LYS A 100 -7.78 -2.97 -17.00
C LYS A 100 -8.46 -1.74 -17.59
N ARG A 101 -7.76 -0.61 -17.60
CA ARG A 101 -8.21 0.62 -18.26
C ARG A 101 -8.38 0.48 -19.78
N MET A 102 -7.62 -0.43 -20.42
CA MET A 102 -7.64 -0.68 -21.86
C MET A 102 -8.68 -1.73 -22.27
N LEU A 103 -9.09 -2.61 -21.34
CA LEU A 103 -10.22 -3.53 -21.56
C LEU A 103 -11.56 -2.77 -21.72
N ASP A 104 -11.62 -1.50 -21.29
CA ASP A 104 -12.82 -0.64 -21.41
C ASP A 104 -12.80 0.29 -22.64
N THR A 105 -11.80 0.18 -23.52
CA THR A 105 -11.76 0.90 -24.82
C THR A 105 -12.28 0.06 -25.99
N GLY A 106 -12.81 -1.13 -25.73
CA GLY A 106 -13.42 -1.99 -26.74
C GLY A 106 -14.91 -2.25 -26.47
N SER A 107 -15.75 -1.24 -26.66
CA SER A 107 -17.17 -1.29 -27.03
C SER A 107 -17.69 0.12 -27.25
#